data_AF-A0A971SV01-F1
#
_entry.id   AF-A0A971SV01-F1
#
_cell.length_a   1.000
_cell.length_b   1.000
_cell.length_c   1.000
_cell.angle_alpha   90.00
_cell.angle_beta   90.00
_cell.angle_gamma   90.00
#
_symmetry.space_group_name_H-M   'P 1'
#
loop_
_entity.id
_entity.type
_entity.pdbx_description
1 polymer ?
#
loop_
_entity_poly.entity_id
_entity_poly.type
_entity_poly.pdbx_seq_one_letter_code
_entity_poly.pdbx_strand_id
1 'polypeptide(L)'
;YAQPIPLFVMTSRANDADTKDFFTAHSFFGLNPDDVFFFVQGMLPSITPEGSFVLSREGGLFMNPDGHGGTLSALKKSGCLDTLKERGIEEIFYFQVDNPLVSICDPLFVGLHSLKGAQMSSKVVRKKSFEEKVGVIAEVEGRTRVLEYSDMNDDMRYAVDGEGEMLYWAGSIAIHMIRRDFVETLTGSAVRLPFHKALKTIPTVDSRGRPTEIQGIKFETFIFDALPMAEKSVTLEVLREREFAPVKNRTGEDSLETSRIMQSNLHRSWLEDLGVNISDRSIVEISPLAALEKDDLRARGKIPPMEVDGELYIP
;
A
#
# COMPACT_ATOMS: atom_id res chain seq x y z
N TYR A 1 -0.40 16.28 18.09
CA TYR A 1 0.04 17.11 16.97
C TYR A 1 -0.94 18.26 16.77
N ALA A 2 -0.45 19.47 16.44
CA ALA A 2 -1.28 20.69 16.38
C ALA A 2 -1.80 21.04 14.97
N GLN A 3 -1.46 20.24 13.95
CA GLN A 3 -1.87 20.46 12.56
C GLN A 3 -2.55 19.20 12.01
N PRO A 4 -3.61 19.33 11.20
CA PRO A 4 -4.28 18.20 10.57
C PRO A 4 -3.35 17.52 9.55
N ILE A 5 -3.50 16.20 9.38
CA ILE A 5 -2.86 15.41 8.33
C ILE A 5 -3.93 15.13 7.27
N PRO A 6 -3.89 15.80 6.11
CA PRO A 6 -4.91 15.58 5.08
C PRO A 6 -4.82 14.17 4.50
N LEU A 7 -5.98 13.56 4.27
CA LEU A 7 -6.12 12.24 3.69
C LEU A 7 -6.48 12.34 2.21
N PHE A 8 -5.63 11.81 1.35
CA PHE A 8 -5.88 11.72 -0.09
C PHE A 8 -6.24 10.28 -0.47
N VAL A 9 -7.48 10.06 -0.88
CA VAL A 9 -8.02 8.74 -1.23
C VAL A 9 -8.12 8.61 -2.74
N MET A 10 -7.25 7.76 -3.31
CA MET A 10 -7.34 7.42 -4.72
C MET A 10 -8.39 6.33 -4.95
N THR A 11 -9.35 6.58 -5.83
CA THR A 11 -10.38 5.62 -6.22
C THR A 11 -10.21 5.21 -7.69
N SER A 12 -10.95 4.20 -8.10
CA SER A 12 -11.22 3.89 -9.52
C SER A 12 -12.58 4.45 -9.90
N ARG A 13 -12.87 4.57 -11.20
CA ARG A 13 -14.21 4.96 -11.66
C ARG A 13 -15.32 4.03 -11.15
N ALA A 14 -14.99 2.76 -10.89
CA ALA A 14 -15.97 1.76 -10.49
C ALA A 14 -16.36 1.83 -9.01
N ASN A 15 -15.50 2.38 -8.13
CA ASN A 15 -15.74 2.42 -6.69
C ASN A 15 -15.75 3.82 -6.08
N ASP A 16 -15.59 4.88 -6.88
CA ASP A 16 -15.54 6.27 -6.40
C ASP A 16 -16.80 6.71 -5.65
N ALA A 17 -17.98 6.45 -6.24
CA ALA A 17 -19.26 6.81 -5.65
C ALA A 17 -19.49 6.09 -4.32
N ASP A 18 -19.40 4.76 -4.32
CA ASP A 18 -19.59 3.95 -3.11
C ASP A 18 -18.62 4.33 -1.99
N THR A 19 -17.37 4.67 -2.32
CA THR A 19 -16.37 5.12 -1.35
C THR A 19 -16.77 6.45 -0.72
N LYS A 20 -17.15 7.45 -1.52
CA LYS A 20 -17.58 8.77 -1.02
C LYS A 20 -18.84 8.69 -0.18
N ASP A 21 -19.81 7.87 -0.60
CA ASP A 21 -21.04 7.64 0.13
C ASP A 21 -20.76 6.96 1.48
N PHE A 22 -19.84 6.00 1.52
CA PHE A 22 -19.44 5.33 2.76
C PHE A 22 -18.80 6.30 3.77
N PHE A 23 -17.89 7.17 3.34
CA PHE A 23 -17.29 8.20 4.20
C PHE A 23 -18.35 9.18 4.73
N THR A 24 -19.27 9.62 3.86
CA THR A 24 -20.34 10.54 4.24
C THR A 24 -21.28 9.90 5.26
N ALA A 25 -21.69 8.65 5.04
CA ALA A 25 -22.55 7.90 5.95
C ALA A 25 -21.94 7.71 7.35
N HIS A 26 -20.61 7.68 7.45
CA HIS A 26 -19.88 7.54 8.72
C HIS A 26 -19.31 8.87 9.24
N SER A 27 -19.81 10.01 8.75
CA SER A 27 -19.36 11.35 9.17
C SER A 27 -17.83 11.50 9.12
N PHE A 28 -17.22 10.99 8.03
CA PHE A 28 -15.77 10.99 7.79
C PHE A 28 -14.94 10.40 8.92
N PHE A 29 -15.53 9.48 9.72
CA PHE A 29 -14.89 8.87 10.89
C PHE A 29 -14.36 9.89 11.91
N GLY A 30 -14.99 11.06 11.98
CA GLY A 30 -14.58 12.17 12.85
C GLY A 30 -13.49 13.08 12.29
N LEU A 31 -12.99 12.82 11.07
CA LEU A 31 -12.11 13.73 10.35
C LEU A 31 -12.87 14.95 9.85
N ASN A 32 -12.16 16.06 9.67
CA ASN A 32 -12.68 17.23 8.98
C ASN A 32 -12.87 16.91 7.49
N PRO A 33 -14.08 17.05 6.92
CA PRO A 33 -14.31 16.78 5.49
C PRO A 33 -13.42 17.60 4.54
N ASP A 34 -13.03 18.81 4.94
CA ASP A 34 -12.14 19.69 4.14
C ASP A 34 -10.68 19.20 4.12
N ASP A 35 -10.35 18.18 4.91
CA ASP A 35 -9.06 17.51 4.96
C ASP A 35 -9.09 16.12 4.29
N VAL A 36 -10.21 15.71 3.69
CA VAL A 36 -10.35 14.42 2.97
C VAL A 36 -10.61 14.67 1.49
N PHE A 37 -9.63 14.30 0.65
CA PHE A 37 -9.62 14.54 -0.79
C PHE A 37 -9.78 13.23 -1.56
N PHE A 38 -10.84 13.12 -2.35
CA PHE A 38 -11.03 12.00 -3.27
C PHE A 38 -10.58 12.36 -4.67
N PHE A 39 -9.81 11.49 -5.31
CA PHE A 39 -9.39 11.65 -6.70
C PHE A 39 -9.37 10.31 -7.42
N VAL A 40 -9.73 10.32 -8.70
CA VAL A 40 -9.92 9.10 -9.49
C VAL A 40 -8.67 8.83 -10.32
N GLN A 41 -8.18 7.59 -10.28
CA GLN A 41 -7.06 7.15 -11.10
C GLN A 41 -7.40 7.11 -12.60
N GLY A 42 -6.36 7.01 -13.44
CA GLY A 42 -6.54 6.91 -14.87
C GLY A 42 -7.09 5.55 -15.30
N MET A 43 -7.42 5.45 -16.58
CA MET A 43 -7.83 4.19 -17.19
C MET A 43 -7.06 4.00 -18.49
N LEU A 44 -6.63 2.77 -18.76
CA LEU A 44 -5.95 2.37 -19.99
C LEU A 44 -6.79 1.37 -20.78
N PRO A 45 -6.82 1.49 -22.12
CA PRO A 45 -7.51 0.52 -22.96
C PRO A 45 -6.75 -0.80 -23.00
N SER A 46 -7.49 -1.91 -23.05
CA SER A 46 -6.92 -3.23 -23.37
C SER A 46 -6.72 -3.38 -24.88
N ILE A 47 -5.69 -4.16 -25.23
CA ILE A 47 -5.41 -4.53 -26.61
C ILE A 47 -5.39 -6.06 -26.77
N THR A 48 -5.62 -6.56 -27.98
CA THR A 48 -5.34 -7.95 -28.34
C THR A 48 -3.83 -8.18 -28.43
N PRO A 49 -3.34 -9.43 -28.41
CA PRO A 49 -1.93 -9.74 -28.66
C PRO A 49 -1.39 -9.16 -29.98
N GLU A 50 -2.25 -8.97 -30.96
CA GLU A 50 -1.94 -8.38 -32.28
C GLU A 50 -1.92 -6.84 -32.26
N GLY A 51 -2.24 -6.21 -31.12
CA GLY A 51 -2.17 -4.76 -30.95
C GLY A 51 -3.47 -3.99 -31.24
N SER A 52 -4.59 -4.67 -31.45
CA SER A 52 -5.87 -4.01 -31.71
C SER A 52 -6.61 -3.70 -30.42
N PHE A 53 -7.32 -2.56 -30.35
CA PHE A 53 -8.14 -2.27 -29.17
C PHE A 53 -9.29 -3.27 -28.98
N VAL A 54 -9.58 -3.60 -27.72
CA VAL A 54 -10.70 -4.48 -27.35
C VAL A 54 -11.94 -3.64 -27.09
N LEU A 55 -13.11 -4.07 -27.59
CA LEU A 55 -14.39 -3.43 -27.31
C LEU A 55 -15.00 -3.93 -25.99
N SER A 56 -15.68 -3.03 -25.27
CA SER A 56 -16.51 -3.38 -24.12
C SER A 56 -17.88 -3.91 -24.56
N ARG A 57 -18.49 -4.78 -23.74
CA ARG A 57 -19.89 -5.22 -23.94
C ARG A 57 -20.90 -4.09 -23.81
N GLU A 58 -20.53 -3.03 -23.09
CA GLU A 58 -21.36 -1.83 -22.90
C GLU A 58 -21.17 -0.81 -24.03
N GLY A 59 -20.34 -1.12 -25.03
CA GLY A 59 -19.93 -0.20 -26.08
C GLY A 59 -18.66 0.60 -25.73
N GLY A 60 -17.96 1.08 -26.75
CA GLY A 60 -16.68 1.75 -26.60
C GLY A 60 -15.51 0.80 -26.32
N LEU A 61 -14.37 1.35 -25.90
CA LEU A 61 -13.16 0.59 -25.58
C LEU A 61 -13.31 -0.12 -24.23
N PHE A 62 -12.75 -1.32 -24.12
CA PHE A 62 -12.58 -2.01 -22.86
C PHE A 62 -11.45 -1.34 -22.07
N MET A 63 -11.80 -0.67 -20.97
CA MET A 63 -10.89 0.11 -20.15
C MET A 63 -10.61 -0.59 -18.82
N ASN A 64 -9.39 -0.46 -18.29
CA ASN A 64 -9.01 -0.93 -16.96
C ASN A 64 -8.29 0.18 -16.18
N PRO A 65 -8.27 0.15 -14.84
CA PRO A 65 -7.40 1.01 -14.05
C PRO A 65 -5.94 0.92 -14.52
N ASP A 66 -5.20 2.03 -14.42
CA ASP A 66 -3.82 2.15 -14.94
C ASP A 66 -2.73 1.67 -13.97
N GLY A 67 -3.12 0.92 -12.94
CA GLY A 67 -2.25 0.40 -11.89
C GLY A 67 -1.92 1.44 -10.81
N HIS A 68 -1.33 0.99 -9.71
CA HIS A 68 -1.06 1.86 -8.56
C HIS A 68 0.00 2.95 -8.84
N GLY A 69 0.85 2.79 -9.86
CA GLY A 69 1.72 3.85 -10.37
C GLY A 69 0.97 5.04 -10.98
N GLY A 70 -0.29 4.83 -11.39
CA GLY A 70 -1.19 5.86 -11.88
C GLY A 70 -1.44 6.98 -10.86
N THR A 71 -1.27 6.68 -9.56
CA THR A 71 -1.41 7.63 -8.45
C THR A 71 -0.64 8.93 -8.67
N LEU A 72 0.61 8.86 -9.15
CA LEU A 72 1.44 10.06 -9.37
C LEU A 72 0.80 10.98 -10.40
N SER A 73 0.36 10.42 -11.53
CA SER A 73 -0.30 11.18 -12.59
C SER A 73 -1.67 11.67 -12.17
N ALA A 74 -2.41 10.88 -11.39
CA ALA A 74 -3.74 11.21 -10.90
C ALA A 74 -3.69 12.40 -9.93
N LEU A 75 -2.73 12.41 -8.99
CA LEU A 75 -2.50 13.54 -8.07
C LEU A 75 -2.29 14.87 -8.82
N LYS A 76 -1.53 14.85 -9.93
CA LYS A 76 -1.35 16.04 -10.77
C LYS A 76 -2.63 16.45 -11.47
N LYS A 77 -3.29 15.50 -12.15
CA LYS A 77 -4.47 15.79 -12.98
C LYS A 77 -5.68 16.26 -12.17
N SER A 78 -5.79 15.82 -10.91
CA SER A 78 -6.87 16.21 -10.01
C SER A 78 -6.66 17.56 -9.33
N GLY A 79 -5.47 18.16 -9.44
CA GLY A 79 -5.08 19.34 -8.66
C GLY A 79 -4.66 19.03 -7.22
N CYS A 80 -4.61 17.76 -6.81
CA CYS A 80 -4.17 17.40 -5.45
C CYS A 80 -2.70 17.79 -5.18
N LEU A 81 -1.81 17.74 -6.19
CA LEU A 81 -0.45 18.26 -6.03
C LEU A 81 -0.42 19.77 -5.75
N ASP A 82 -1.31 20.54 -6.39
CA ASP A 82 -1.42 21.98 -6.15
C ASP A 82 -1.96 22.23 -4.74
N THR A 83 -2.97 21.48 -4.30
CA THR A 83 -3.47 21.53 -2.92
C THR A 83 -2.38 21.22 -1.88
N LEU A 84 -1.58 20.17 -2.10
CA LEU A 84 -0.45 19.83 -1.24
C LEU A 84 0.54 21.00 -1.14
N LYS A 85 0.86 21.62 -2.28
CA LYS A 85 1.77 22.77 -2.36
C LYS A 85 1.22 24.01 -1.64
N GLU A 86 -0.05 24.36 -1.88
CA GLU A 86 -0.73 25.50 -1.25
C GLU A 86 -0.79 25.36 0.28
N ARG A 87 -0.92 24.13 0.77
CA ARG A 87 -0.90 23.81 2.21
C ARG A 87 0.52 23.67 2.80
N GLY A 88 1.56 23.86 1.98
CA GLY A 88 2.95 23.73 2.43
C GLY A 88 3.37 22.30 2.79
N ILE A 89 2.69 21.29 2.24
CA ILE A 89 3.00 19.88 2.48
C ILE A 89 4.14 19.45 1.55
N GLU A 90 5.22 18.97 2.14
CA GLU A 90 6.42 18.56 1.40
C GLU A 90 6.52 17.05 1.21
N GLU A 91 5.92 16.28 2.11
CA GLU A 91 6.10 14.84 2.21
C GLU A 91 4.75 14.10 2.13
N ILE A 92 4.72 13.02 1.35
CA ILE A 92 3.53 12.19 1.14
C ILE A 92 3.81 10.81 1.71
N PHE A 93 3.03 10.39 2.70
CA PHE A 93 2.98 9.01 3.15
C PHE A 93 1.98 8.23 2.29
N TYR A 94 2.44 7.20 1.59
CA TYR A 94 1.66 6.37 0.69
C TYR A 94 1.59 4.93 1.23
N PHE A 95 0.43 4.31 1.14
CA PHE A 95 0.21 2.90 1.49
C PHE A 95 -0.94 2.30 0.67
N GLN A 96 -1.04 0.97 0.65
CA GLN A 96 -2.16 0.24 0.07
C GLN A 96 -3.21 -0.09 1.15
N VAL A 97 -4.49 0.02 0.79
CA VAL A 97 -5.63 -0.11 1.72
C VAL A 97 -5.80 -1.51 2.31
N ASP A 98 -5.16 -2.52 1.73
CA ASP A 98 -5.32 -3.94 2.10
C ASP A 98 -4.56 -4.33 3.37
N ASN A 99 -3.78 -3.44 3.99
CA ASN A 99 -3.01 -3.72 5.20
C ASN A 99 -3.53 -2.94 6.42
N PRO A 100 -4.34 -3.57 7.30
CA PRO A 100 -4.85 -2.94 8.53
C PRO A 100 -3.79 -2.62 9.58
N LEU A 101 -2.60 -3.22 9.53
CA LEU A 101 -1.50 -2.96 10.47
C LEU A 101 -0.60 -1.79 10.06
N VAL A 102 -0.91 -1.09 8.99
CA VAL A 102 -0.12 0.05 8.54
C VAL A 102 0.02 1.11 9.65
N SER A 103 1.26 1.42 10.03
CA SER A 103 1.56 2.55 10.92
C SER A 103 1.52 3.85 10.11
N ILE A 104 0.32 4.43 10.01
CA ILE A 104 0.06 5.62 9.18
C ILE A 104 0.88 6.80 9.70
N CYS A 105 1.67 7.40 8.81
CA CYS A 105 2.53 8.56 9.12
C CYS A 105 3.50 8.29 10.29
N ASP A 106 4.04 7.07 10.39
CA ASP A 106 5.08 6.68 11.35
C ASP A 106 6.19 7.76 11.46
N PRO A 107 6.32 8.44 12.61
CA PRO A 107 7.30 9.50 12.81
C PRO A 107 8.75 9.07 12.58
N LEU A 108 9.10 7.80 12.86
CA LEU A 108 10.44 7.28 12.62
C LEU A 108 10.73 7.25 11.12
N PHE A 109 9.81 6.69 10.34
CA PHE A 109 9.96 6.59 8.89
C PHE A 109 9.94 7.95 8.20
N VAL A 110 9.00 8.83 8.59
CA VAL A 110 8.92 10.21 8.10
C VAL A 110 10.19 10.98 8.43
N GLY A 111 10.65 10.90 9.69
CA GLY A 111 11.86 11.59 10.14
C GLY A 111 13.11 11.09 9.43
N LEU A 112 13.26 9.78 9.23
CA LEU A 112 14.39 9.20 8.51
C LEU A 112 14.42 9.64 7.04
N HIS A 113 13.26 9.62 6.36
CA HIS A 113 13.13 10.10 4.99
C HIS A 113 13.57 11.56 4.85
N SER A 114 13.00 12.43 5.69
CA SER A 114 13.26 13.88 5.67
C SER A 114 14.70 14.23 6.04
N LEU A 115 15.25 13.66 7.13
CA LEU A 115 16.64 13.89 7.57
C LEU A 115 17.66 13.43 6.54
N LYS A 116 17.34 12.39 5.77
CA LYS A 116 18.20 11.94 4.67
C LYS A 116 17.97 12.76 3.41
N GLY A 117 16.94 13.58 3.30
CA GLY A 117 16.59 14.28 2.05
C GLY A 117 16.32 13.30 0.91
N ALA A 118 15.74 12.14 1.22
CA ALA A 118 15.36 11.16 0.21
C ALA A 118 14.16 11.67 -0.60
N GLN A 119 14.05 11.26 -1.86
CA GLN A 119 12.93 11.64 -2.74
C GLN A 119 11.81 10.61 -2.73
N MET A 120 12.18 9.34 -2.57
CA MET A 120 11.26 8.25 -2.36
C MET A 120 11.89 7.24 -1.41
N SER A 121 11.13 6.69 -0.48
CA SER A 121 11.62 5.71 0.49
C SER A 121 10.58 4.63 0.70
N SER A 122 11.00 3.47 1.20
CA SER A 122 10.15 2.29 1.29
C SER A 122 10.32 1.58 2.62
N LYS A 123 9.23 1.04 3.16
CA LYS A 123 9.32 0.03 4.21
C LYS A 123 9.43 -1.36 3.62
N VAL A 124 10.17 -2.22 4.30
CA VAL A 124 10.32 -3.64 3.96
C VAL A 124 10.16 -4.51 5.21
N VAL A 125 9.77 -5.75 4.99
CA VAL A 125 9.81 -6.81 6.01
C VAL A 125 10.74 -7.91 5.55
N ARG A 126 11.27 -8.69 6.49
CA ARG A 126 11.92 -9.95 6.12
C ARG A 126 10.92 -10.89 5.47
N LYS A 127 11.34 -11.49 4.36
CA LYS A 127 10.62 -12.61 3.75
C LYS A 127 10.57 -13.80 4.71
N LYS A 128 9.44 -14.50 4.75
CA LYS A 128 9.23 -15.72 5.56
C LYS A 128 9.96 -16.92 4.97
N SER A 129 10.06 -16.98 3.64
CA SER A 129 10.74 -18.05 2.91
C SER A 129 11.19 -17.56 1.53
N PHE A 130 12.02 -18.36 0.85
CA PHE A 130 12.48 -18.03 -0.50
C PHE A 130 11.32 -17.96 -1.51
N GLU A 131 10.27 -18.75 -1.28
CA GLU A 131 9.06 -18.89 -2.11
C GLU A 131 8.00 -17.81 -1.89
N GLU A 132 8.15 -16.96 -0.86
CA GLU A 132 7.20 -15.87 -0.62
C GLU A 132 7.10 -14.96 -1.85
N LYS A 133 5.88 -14.80 -2.38
CA LYS A 133 5.57 -14.02 -3.58
C LYS A 133 5.44 -12.54 -3.27
N VAL A 134 6.56 -11.92 -2.95
CA VAL A 134 6.67 -10.50 -2.68
C VAL A 134 7.84 -9.92 -3.49
N GLY A 135 7.66 -8.73 -4.06
CA GLY A 135 8.75 -8.02 -4.70
C GLY A 135 9.84 -7.67 -3.68
N VAL A 136 11.10 -7.68 -4.09
CA VAL A 136 12.24 -7.42 -3.20
C VAL A 136 12.90 -6.09 -3.55
N ILE A 137 13.24 -5.30 -2.54
CA ILE A 137 14.02 -4.08 -2.74
C ILE A 137 15.50 -4.45 -2.86
N ALA A 138 16.13 -4.04 -3.95
CA ALA A 138 17.54 -4.26 -4.22
C ALA A 138 18.18 -3.03 -4.87
N GLU A 139 19.50 -2.98 -4.83
CA GLU A 139 20.27 -2.05 -5.65
C GLU A 139 20.60 -2.71 -6.99
N VAL A 140 20.23 -2.04 -8.08
CA VAL A 140 20.48 -2.49 -9.45
C VAL A 140 21.11 -1.32 -10.20
N GLU A 141 22.35 -1.49 -10.64
CA GLU A 141 23.12 -0.46 -11.35
C GLU A 141 23.22 0.86 -10.56
N GLY A 142 23.43 0.77 -9.24
CA GLY A 142 23.53 1.93 -8.35
C GLY A 142 22.21 2.66 -8.08
N ARG A 143 21.06 2.07 -8.45
CA ARG A 143 19.73 2.61 -8.21
C ARG A 143 18.87 1.63 -7.43
N THR A 144 18.10 2.14 -6.48
CA THR A 144 17.12 1.33 -5.75
C THR A 144 15.98 0.94 -6.67
N ARG A 145 15.65 -0.36 -6.74
CA ARG A 145 14.54 -0.91 -7.50
C ARG A 145 13.79 -1.95 -6.69
N VAL A 146 12.52 -2.14 -7.00
CA VAL A 146 11.81 -3.35 -6.62
C VAL A 146 11.95 -4.35 -7.77
N LEU A 147 12.43 -5.55 -7.46
CA LEU A 147 12.42 -6.69 -8.36
C LEU A 147 11.19 -7.52 -8.03
N GLU A 148 10.26 -7.63 -8.97
CA GLU A 148 9.08 -8.46 -8.76
C GLU A 148 9.43 -9.93 -8.70
N TYR A 149 8.69 -10.70 -7.91
CA TYR A 149 8.96 -12.13 -7.72
C TYR A 149 8.85 -12.93 -9.03
N SER A 150 8.05 -12.44 -9.99
CA SER A 150 7.91 -13.01 -11.33
C SER A 150 9.13 -12.81 -12.21
N ASP A 151 9.95 -11.80 -11.91
CA ASP A 151 11.15 -11.44 -12.67
C ASP A 151 12.41 -12.10 -12.10
N MET A 152 12.31 -12.74 -10.93
CA MET A 152 13.40 -13.46 -10.28
C MET A 152 13.46 -14.92 -10.77
N ASN A 153 14.59 -15.30 -11.39
CA ASN A 153 14.91 -16.70 -11.67
C ASN A 153 15.27 -17.47 -10.38
N ASP A 154 15.42 -18.79 -10.47
CA ASP A 154 15.68 -19.62 -9.28
C ASP A 154 17.05 -19.33 -8.66
N ASP A 155 18.08 -19.02 -9.44
CA ASP A 155 19.41 -18.64 -8.93
C ASP A 155 19.32 -17.39 -8.04
N MET A 156 18.57 -16.37 -8.46
CA MET A 156 18.30 -15.19 -7.65
C MET A 156 17.40 -15.53 -6.47
N ARG A 157 16.33 -16.31 -6.69
CA ARG A 157 15.35 -16.62 -5.65
C ARG A 157 16.00 -17.33 -4.47
N TYR A 158 16.90 -18.28 -4.71
CA TYR A 158 17.57 -19.08 -3.69
C TYR A 158 18.98 -18.58 -3.35
N ALA A 159 19.34 -17.36 -3.79
CA ALA A 159 20.64 -16.78 -3.49
C ALA A 159 20.80 -16.56 -1.98
N VAL A 160 21.98 -16.92 -1.47
CA VAL A 160 22.40 -16.68 -0.10
C VAL A 160 23.66 -15.82 -0.07
N ASP A 161 23.87 -15.11 1.03
CA ASP A 161 25.08 -14.34 1.29
C ASP A 161 26.23 -15.23 1.81
N GLY A 162 27.35 -14.59 2.22
CA GLY A 162 28.52 -15.30 2.73
C GLY A 162 28.30 -16.02 4.06
N GLU A 163 27.21 -15.72 4.78
CA GLU A 163 26.83 -16.35 6.04
C GLU A 163 25.77 -17.45 5.83
N GLY A 164 25.30 -17.64 4.61
CA GLY A 164 24.25 -18.61 4.27
C GLY A 164 22.84 -18.07 4.46
N GLU A 165 22.69 -16.78 4.73
CA GLU A 165 21.39 -16.12 4.91
C GLU A 165 20.80 -15.68 3.57
N MET A 166 19.48 -15.54 3.49
CA MET A 166 18.79 -15.14 2.26
C MET A 166 19.30 -13.78 1.77
N LEU A 167 19.88 -13.73 0.57
CA LEU A 167 20.46 -12.51 0.03
C LEU A 167 19.37 -11.46 -0.30
N TYR A 168 18.30 -11.89 -0.97
CA TYR A 168 17.17 -11.04 -1.36
C TYR A 168 16.01 -11.18 -0.37
N TRP A 169 16.24 -10.73 0.86
CA TRP A 169 15.28 -10.85 1.97
C TRP A 169 14.30 -9.69 2.10
N ALA A 170 14.62 -8.52 1.55
CA ALA A 170 13.92 -7.25 1.78
C ALA A 170 12.60 -7.15 1.00
N GLY A 171 11.56 -7.83 1.49
CA GLY A 171 10.23 -7.85 0.88
C GLY A 171 9.52 -6.51 0.98
N SER A 172 9.11 -5.95 -0.16
CA SER A 172 8.36 -4.70 -0.23
C SER A 172 6.93 -4.87 0.26
N ILE A 173 6.49 -3.99 1.16
CA ILE A 173 5.12 -3.97 1.69
C ILE A 173 4.28 -2.82 1.13
N ALA A 174 4.71 -2.22 0.02
CA ALA A 174 4.03 -1.12 -0.68
C ALA A 174 3.70 0.11 0.19
N ILE A 175 4.51 0.37 1.23
CA ILE A 175 4.46 1.58 2.05
C ILE A 175 5.65 2.47 1.67
N HIS A 176 5.37 3.71 1.29
CA HIS A 176 6.36 4.65 0.79
C HIS A 176 6.25 6.03 1.43
N MET A 177 7.39 6.70 1.58
CA MET A 177 7.45 8.16 1.68
C MET A 177 7.85 8.72 0.33
N ILE A 178 7.21 9.80 -0.11
CA ILE A 178 7.48 10.42 -1.41
C ILE A 178 7.48 11.93 -1.24
N ARG A 179 8.55 12.60 -1.65
CA ARG A 179 8.58 14.06 -1.68
C ARG A 179 7.64 14.60 -2.75
N ARG A 180 6.86 15.62 -2.41
CA ARG A 180 5.92 16.29 -3.34
C ARG A 180 6.64 16.80 -4.59
N ASP A 181 7.79 17.45 -4.45
CA ASP A 181 8.54 18.04 -5.57
C ASP A 181 9.13 16.99 -6.53
N PHE A 182 9.45 15.81 -6.01
CA PHE A 182 9.81 14.65 -6.82
C PHE A 182 8.62 14.20 -7.69
N VAL A 183 7.40 14.13 -7.12
CA VAL A 183 6.19 13.83 -7.91
C VAL A 183 5.91 14.90 -8.97
N GLU A 184 6.06 16.18 -8.64
CA GLU A 184 5.94 17.30 -9.60
C GLU A 184 6.92 17.15 -10.77
N THR A 185 8.18 16.81 -10.47
CA THR A 185 9.23 16.60 -11.47
C THR A 185 8.89 15.43 -12.40
N LEU A 186 8.56 14.26 -11.82
CA LEU A 186 8.21 13.07 -12.58
C LEU A 186 7.03 13.33 -13.52
N THR A 187 5.97 13.94 -13.00
CA THR A 187 4.72 14.17 -13.74
C THR A 187 4.77 15.41 -14.64
N GLY A 188 5.73 16.32 -14.42
CA GLY A 188 6.05 17.46 -15.28
C GLY A 188 6.94 17.11 -16.48
N SER A 189 7.74 16.06 -16.35
CA SER A 189 8.65 15.61 -17.39
C SER A 189 7.97 14.73 -18.46
N ALA A 190 8.72 14.42 -19.53
CA ALA A 190 8.35 13.39 -20.49
C ALA A 190 8.57 11.96 -19.97
N VAL A 191 9.20 11.81 -18.79
CA VAL A 191 9.44 10.50 -18.17
C VAL A 191 8.09 9.87 -17.80
N ARG A 192 7.98 8.57 -18.06
CA ARG A 192 6.80 7.77 -17.76
C ARG A 192 7.25 6.51 -17.04
N LEU A 193 6.44 6.06 -16.09
CA LEU A 193 6.61 4.73 -15.52
C LEU A 193 6.40 3.69 -16.62
N PRO A 194 7.14 2.57 -16.57
CA PRO A 194 7.00 1.49 -17.54
C PRO A 194 5.62 0.83 -17.43
N PHE A 195 5.14 0.31 -18.56
CA PHE A 195 3.93 -0.51 -18.56
C PHE A 195 4.26 -1.98 -18.34
N HIS A 196 3.65 -2.55 -17.31
CA HIS A 196 3.62 -3.98 -17.04
C HIS A 196 2.44 -4.60 -17.76
N LYS A 197 2.67 -5.76 -18.39
CA LYS A 197 1.69 -6.43 -19.24
C LYS A 197 1.13 -7.65 -18.52
N ALA A 198 -0.20 -7.77 -18.48
CA ALA A 198 -0.87 -8.96 -17.99
C ALA A 198 -1.81 -9.52 -19.06
N LEU A 199 -1.57 -10.77 -19.48
CA LEU A 199 -2.51 -11.51 -20.33
C LEU A 199 -3.72 -11.94 -19.50
N LYS A 200 -4.91 -11.64 -20.00
CA LYS A 200 -6.18 -11.98 -19.36
C LYS A 200 -7.19 -12.40 -20.42
N THR A 201 -8.08 -13.30 -20.03
CA THR A 201 -9.33 -13.52 -20.77
C THR A 201 -10.25 -12.33 -20.54
N ILE A 202 -10.61 -11.63 -21.61
CA ILE A 202 -11.43 -10.41 -21.56
C ILE A 202 -12.80 -10.69 -22.21
N PRO A 203 -13.91 -10.47 -21.47
CA PRO A 203 -15.24 -10.50 -22.06
C PRO A 203 -15.43 -9.32 -23.01
N THR A 204 -15.83 -9.61 -24.25
CA THR A 204 -15.99 -8.63 -25.34
C THR A 204 -17.20 -8.99 -26.21
N VAL A 205 -17.33 -8.38 -27.39
CA VAL A 205 -18.34 -8.66 -28.41
C VAL A 205 -17.69 -9.04 -29.74
N ASP A 206 -18.31 -9.96 -30.50
CA ASP A 206 -17.86 -10.31 -31.84
C ASP A 206 -18.29 -9.27 -32.89
N SER A 207 -17.94 -9.50 -34.17
CA SER A 207 -18.31 -8.61 -35.28
C SER A 207 -19.82 -8.47 -35.53
N ARG A 208 -20.64 -9.33 -34.91
CA ARG A 208 -22.11 -9.28 -34.95
C ARG A 208 -22.71 -8.73 -33.66
N GLY A 209 -21.88 -8.23 -32.74
CA GLY A 209 -22.30 -7.69 -31.44
C GLY A 209 -22.66 -8.77 -30.41
N ARG A 210 -22.33 -10.05 -30.64
CA ARG A 210 -22.67 -11.13 -29.70
C ARG A 210 -21.59 -11.24 -28.61
N PRO A 211 -21.96 -11.45 -27.34
CA PRO A 211 -20.98 -11.66 -26.27
C PRO A 211 -20.03 -12.82 -26.57
N THR A 212 -18.74 -12.56 -26.39
CA THR A 212 -17.68 -13.57 -26.51
C THR A 212 -16.56 -13.24 -25.52
N GLU A 213 -15.46 -13.99 -25.58
CA GLU A 213 -14.26 -13.80 -24.79
C GLU A 213 -13.02 -13.96 -25.68
N ILE A 214 -12.03 -13.11 -25.47
CA ILE A 214 -10.75 -13.17 -26.20
C ILE A 214 -9.59 -13.09 -25.22
N GLN A 215 -8.39 -13.50 -25.66
CA GLN A 215 -7.17 -13.13 -24.96
C GLN A 215 -6.87 -11.66 -25.22
N GLY A 216 -6.60 -10.90 -24.16
CA GLY A 216 -6.21 -9.51 -24.22
C GLY A 216 -5.09 -9.19 -23.25
N ILE A 217 -4.37 -8.12 -23.55
CA ILE A 217 -3.30 -7.56 -22.74
C ILE A 217 -3.88 -6.37 -21.96
N LYS A 218 -3.71 -6.41 -20.64
CA LYS A 218 -3.90 -5.27 -19.74
C LYS A 218 -2.55 -4.64 -19.45
N PHE A 219 -2.56 -3.31 -19.29
CA PHE A 219 -1.40 -2.53 -18.93
C PHE A 219 -1.60 -1.90 -17.56
N GLU A 220 -0.57 -1.97 -16.74
CA GLU A 220 -0.53 -1.33 -15.42
C GLU A 220 0.82 -0.64 -15.24
N THR A 221 0.86 0.41 -14.45
CA THR A 221 2.08 1.04 -13.97
C THR A 221 2.21 0.77 -12.48
N PHE A 222 3.44 0.59 -11.99
CA PHE A 222 3.69 0.30 -10.58
C PHE A 222 4.37 1.48 -9.89
N ILE A 223 3.89 1.86 -8.72
CA ILE A 223 4.37 3.01 -7.94
C ILE A 223 5.87 2.91 -7.64
N PHE A 224 6.35 1.70 -7.36
CA PHE A 224 7.74 1.45 -7.03
C PHE A 224 8.69 1.61 -8.23
N ASP A 225 8.18 1.66 -9.47
CA ASP A 225 9.01 1.98 -10.64
C ASP A 225 9.50 3.44 -10.65
N ALA A 226 8.98 4.28 -9.74
CA ALA A 226 9.52 5.60 -9.48
C ALA A 226 10.82 5.56 -8.64
N LEU A 227 11.08 4.50 -7.86
CA LEU A 227 12.29 4.38 -7.03
C LEU A 227 13.60 4.56 -7.81
N PRO A 228 13.82 3.94 -8.99
CA PRO A 228 15.07 4.14 -9.73
C PRO A 228 15.26 5.57 -10.24
N MET A 229 14.19 6.36 -10.29
CA MET A 229 14.22 7.76 -10.71
C MET A 229 14.61 8.70 -9.55
N ALA A 230 14.59 8.21 -8.31
CA ALA A 230 15.09 8.94 -7.15
C ALA A 230 16.63 8.94 -7.14
N GLU A 231 17.23 10.09 -6.87
CA GLU A 231 18.66 10.23 -6.59
C GLU A 231 19.03 9.67 -5.23
N LYS A 232 18.11 9.81 -4.26
CA LYS A 232 18.31 9.33 -2.91
C LYS A 232 17.06 8.64 -2.39
N SER A 233 17.26 7.45 -1.84
CA SER A 233 16.23 6.63 -1.24
C SER A 233 16.66 6.16 0.15
N VAL A 234 15.68 5.76 0.94
CA VAL A 234 15.87 5.07 2.21
C VAL A 234 14.99 3.83 2.19
N THR A 235 15.53 2.73 2.69
CA THR A 235 14.78 1.51 2.97
C THR A 235 14.79 1.28 4.48
N LEU A 236 13.60 1.17 5.08
CA LEU A 236 13.44 0.90 6.51
C LEU A 236 12.89 -0.52 6.70
N GLU A 237 13.67 -1.36 7.36
CA GLU A 237 13.18 -2.66 7.84
C GLU A 237 12.25 -2.45 9.02
N VAL A 238 11.10 -3.13 8.99
CA VAL A 238 10.13 -3.16 10.09
C VAL A 238 9.76 -4.58 10.45
N LEU A 239 9.27 -4.77 11.68
CA LEU A 239 8.77 -6.05 12.14
C LEU A 239 7.42 -6.35 11.49
N ARG A 240 7.32 -7.51 10.83
CA ARG A 240 6.12 -7.92 10.08
C ARG A 240 4.89 -7.97 10.97
N GLU A 241 5.03 -8.57 12.15
CA GLU A 241 3.98 -8.72 13.15
C GLU A 241 3.47 -7.38 13.70
N ARG A 242 4.19 -6.27 13.48
CA ARG A 242 3.77 -4.93 13.87
C ARG A 242 3.15 -4.13 12.75
N GLU A 243 3.57 -4.36 11.50
CA GLU A 243 3.26 -3.43 10.41
C GLU A 243 2.66 -4.06 9.15
N PHE A 244 2.52 -5.39 9.06
CA PHE A 244 2.11 -6.03 7.81
C PHE A 244 1.19 -7.24 8.01
N ALA A 245 -0.11 -7.02 7.85
CA ALA A 245 -1.17 -8.05 7.89
C ALA A 245 -2.15 -7.90 6.70
N PRO A 246 -1.69 -8.10 5.46
CA PRO A 246 -2.49 -7.84 4.26
C PRO A 246 -3.72 -8.74 4.15
N VAL A 247 -4.76 -8.25 3.48
CA VAL A 247 -5.99 -8.99 3.15
C VAL A 247 -6.15 -9.06 1.63
N LYS A 248 -5.70 -10.18 1.06
CA LYS A 248 -5.69 -10.45 -0.39
C LYS A 248 -6.57 -11.64 -0.77
N ASN A 249 -6.76 -12.59 0.14
CA ASN A 249 -7.47 -13.84 -0.10
C ASN A 249 -8.75 -13.94 0.73
N ARG A 250 -9.74 -14.67 0.22
CA ARG A 250 -10.99 -14.93 0.95
C ARG A 250 -10.77 -15.77 2.22
N THR A 251 -9.83 -16.71 2.16
CA THR A 251 -9.50 -17.69 3.22
C THR A 251 -8.03 -18.09 3.11
N GLY A 252 -7.43 -18.55 4.20
CA GLY A 252 -6.02 -19.00 4.22
C GLY A 252 -5.04 -17.85 4.47
N GLU A 253 -3.82 -17.95 3.94
CA GLU A 253 -2.81 -16.90 4.07
C GLU A 253 -3.32 -15.56 3.50
N ASP A 254 -2.95 -14.45 4.14
CA ASP A 254 -3.36 -13.09 3.78
C ASP A 254 -4.89 -12.96 3.62
N SER A 255 -5.65 -13.52 4.55
CA SER A 255 -7.11 -13.42 4.60
C SER A 255 -7.61 -12.56 5.75
N LEU A 256 -8.93 -12.31 5.75
CA LEU A 256 -9.59 -11.58 6.85
C LEU A 256 -9.33 -12.24 8.21
N GLU A 257 -9.35 -13.57 8.27
CA GLU A 257 -9.13 -14.33 9.51
C GLU A 257 -7.70 -14.15 10.02
N THR A 258 -6.71 -14.33 9.15
CA THR A 258 -5.30 -14.17 9.53
C THR A 258 -5.00 -12.74 9.93
N SER A 259 -5.56 -11.74 9.22
CA SER A 259 -5.35 -10.33 9.55
C SER A 259 -5.95 -9.94 10.90
N ARG A 260 -7.13 -10.45 11.26
CA ARG A 260 -7.73 -10.25 12.59
C ARG A 260 -6.88 -10.84 13.71
N ILE A 261 -6.36 -12.05 13.51
CA ILE A 261 -5.47 -12.70 14.47
C ILE A 261 -4.18 -11.89 14.64
N MET A 262 -3.59 -11.40 13.55
CA MET A 262 -2.37 -10.59 13.60
C MET A 262 -2.58 -9.27 14.35
N GLN A 263 -3.69 -8.57 14.09
CA GLN A 263 -4.06 -7.36 14.84
C GLN A 263 -4.24 -7.65 16.33
N SER A 264 -4.93 -8.75 16.65
CA SER A 264 -5.11 -9.18 18.04
C SER A 264 -3.78 -9.52 18.72
N ASN A 265 -2.88 -10.19 18.02
CA ASN A 265 -1.57 -10.56 18.55
C ASN A 265 -0.69 -9.33 18.80
N LEU A 266 -0.76 -8.31 17.94
CA LEU A 266 -0.08 -7.04 18.17
C LEU A 266 -0.55 -6.39 19.47
N HIS A 267 -1.86 -6.20 19.64
CA HIS A 267 -2.42 -5.58 20.84
C HIS A 267 -2.19 -6.41 22.10
N ARG A 268 -2.29 -7.74 22.01
CA ARG A 268 -1.90 -8.66 23.07
C ARG A 268 -0.45 -8.45 23.49
N SER A 269 0.47 -8.39 22.54
CA SER A 269 1.91 -8.21 22.84
C SER A 269 2.17 -6.91 23.60
N TRP A 270 1.43 -5.84 23.31
CA TRP A 270 1.55 -4.58 24.04
C TRP A 270 1.16 -4.73 25.51
N LEU A 271 0.10 -5.48 25.80
CA LEU A 271 -0.40 -5.69 27.16
C LEU A 271 0.47 -6.69 27.94
N GLU A 272 0.93 -7.76 27.29
CA GLU A 272 1.85 -8.74 27.89
C GLU A 272 3.19 -8.10 28.28
N ASP A 273 3.72 -7.21 27.43
CA ASP A 273 4.90 -6.38 27.74
C ASP A 273 4.68 -5.46 28.96
N LEU A 274 3.43 -5.16 29.30
CA LEU A 274 3.03 -4.38 30.47
C LEU A 274 2.76 -5.24 31.70
N GLY A 275 2.91 -6.57 31.60
CA GLY A 275 2.69 -7.53 32.68
C GLY A 275 1.25 -8.03 32.80
N VAL A 276 0.40 -7.78 31.80
CA VAL A 276 -0.96 -8.32 31.77
C VAL A 276 -0.91 -9.76 31.24
N ASN A 277 -1.45 -10.71 32.00
CA ASN A 277 -1.63 -12.08 31.59
C ASN A 277 -2.93 -12.22 30.80
N ILE A 278 -2.83 -12.69 29.56
CA ILE A 278 -3.98 -12.82 28.65
C ILE A 278 -4.12 -14.28 28.24
N SER A 279 -5.28 -14.89 28.51
CA SER A 279 -5.57 -16.27 28.09
C SER A 279 -5.43 -16.46 26.58
N ASP A 280 -4.85 -17.57 26.11
CA ASP A 280 -4.55 -17.83 24.68
C ASP A 280 -5.78 -17.73 23.76
N ARG A 281 -6.98 -17.98 24.29
CA ARG A 281 -8.26 -17.92 23.55
C ARG A 281 -8.81 -16.50 23.37
N SER A 282 -8.24 -15.52 24.05
CA SER A 282 -8.76 -14.15 24.09
C SER A 282 -8.40 -13.39 22.81
N ILE A 283 -9.37 -12.68 22.25
CA ILE A 283 -9.15 -11.68 21.20
C ILE A 283 -8.99 -10.32 21.87
N VAL A 284 -7.98 -9.55 21.45
CA VAL A 284 -7.63 -8.26 22.02
C VAL A 284 -7.70 -7.20 20.93
N GLU A 285 -8.50 -6.16 21.15
CA GLU A 285 -8.59 -5.02 20.26
C GLU A 285 -8.34 -3.73 21.05
N ILE A 286 -7.44 -2.88 20.53
CA ILE A 286 -7.15 -1.58 21.09
C ILE A 286 -7.47 -0.55 20.02
N SER A 287 -8.38 0.35 20.34
CA SER A 287 -8.76 1.47 19.49
C SER A 287 -7.54 2.38 19.24
N PRO A 288 -7.30 2.83 18.00
CA PRO A 288 -6.28 3.85 17.71
C PRO A 288 -6.48 5.16 18.47
N LEU A 289 -7.70 5.43 18.98
CA LEU A 289 -7.97 6.58 19.85
C LEU A 289 -7.50 6.36 21.30
N ALA A 290 -7.45 5.10 21.74
CA ALA A 290 -6.90 4.72 23.03
C ALA A 290 -5.37 4.78 23.01
N ALA A 291 -4.75 4.14 22.02
CA ALA A 291 -3.30 4.05 21.88
C ALA A 291 -2.92 3.79 20.41
N LEU A 292 -1.90 4.51 19.92
CA LEU A 292 -1.27 4.25 18.62
C LEU A 292 -0.06 3.33 18.77
N GLU A 293 0.54 3.31 19.95
CA GLU A 293 1.66 2.45 20.32
C GLU A 293 1.56 1.99 21.77
N LYS A 294 2.34 0.97 22.14
CA LYS A 294 2.35 0.41 23.50
C LYS A 294 2.50 1.48 24.59
N ASP A 295 3.38 2.45 24.39
CA ASP A 295 3.70 3.45 25.42
C ASP A 295 2.54 4.42 25.70
N ASP A 296 1.61 4.60 24.75
CA ASP A 296 0.37 5.36 24.96
C ASP A 296 -0.50 4.74 26.06
N LEU A 297 -0.54 3.40 26.17
CA LEU A 297 -1.38 2.71 27.16
C LEU A 297 -0.98 3.09 28.58
N ARG A 298 0.33 3.15 28.85
CA ARG A 298 0.87 3.63 30.14
C ARG A 298 0.61 5.11 30.31
N ALA A 299 0.94 5.93 29.31
CA ALA A 299 0.82 7.38 29.39
C ALA A 299 -0.62 7.85 29.64
N ARG A 300 -1.61 7.09 29.15
CA ARG A 300 -3.05 7.40 29.24
C ARG A 300 -3.77 6.62 30.33
N GLY A 301 -3.07 5.76 31.08
CA GLY A 301 -3.66 4.93 32.12
C GLY A 301 -4.69 3.91 31.61
N LYS A 302 -4.54 3.45 30.37
CA LYS A 302 -5.44 2.50 29.68
C LYS A 302 -4.97 1.06 29.85
N ILE A 303 -4.64 0.67 31.09
CA ILE A 303 -4.18 -0.69 31.41
C ILE A 303 -5.36 -1.47 32.00
N PRO A 304 -5.73 -2.62 31.42
CA PRO A 304 -6.79 -3.49 31.93
C PRO A 304 -6.35 -4.21 33.23
N PRO A 305 -7.23 -5.01 33.86
CA PRO A 305 -6.82 -5.93 34.93
C PRO A 305 -5.64 -6.81 34.50
N MET A 306 -4.78 -7.20 35.46
CA MET A 306 -3.60 -8.03 35.19
C MET A 306 -3.92 -9.43 34.68
N GLU A 307 -5.18 -9.87 34.79
CA GLU A 307 -5.66 -11.16 34.29
C GLU A 307 -6.86 -10.91 33.36
N VAL A 308 -6.76 -11.39 32.13
CA VAL A 308 -7.81 -11.25 31.10
C VAL A 308 -8.16 -12.63 30.55
N ASP A 309 -9.39 -13.07 30.82
CA ASP A 309 -9.97 -14.31 30.29
C ASP A 309 -11.25 -13.99 29.50
N GLY A 310 -11.13 -13.89 28.17
CA GLY A 310 -12.22 -13.50 27.27
C GLY A 310 -11.83 -12.36 26.33
N GLU A 311 -12.76 -11.97 25.45
CA GLU A 311 -12.55 -10.86 24.52
C GLU A 311 -12.33 -9.54 25.27
N LEU A 312 -11.33 -8.77 24.84
CA LEU A 312 -10.97 -7.49 25.42
C LEU A 312 -10.98 -6.41 24.33
N TYR A 313 -11.72 -5.34 24.58
CA TYR A 313 -11.70 -4.13 23.77
C TYR A 313 -11.35 -2.92 24.63
N ILE A 314 -10.32 -2.16 24.21
CA ILE A 314 -9.93 -0.88 24.84
C ILE A 314 -10.32 0.26 23.90
N PRO A 315 -11.40 1.03 24.18
CA PRO A 315 -11.89 2.12 23.33
C PRO A 315 -11.08 3.42 23.43
#